data_AF-A0A2N7B473-F1
#
_entry.id   AF-A0A2N7B473-F1
#
_cell.length_a   1.000
_cell.length_b   1.000
_cell.length_c   1.000
_cell.angle_alpha   90.00
_cell.angle_beta   90.00
_cell.angle_gamma   90.00
#
_symmetry.space_group_name_H-M   'P 1'
#
loop_
_entity.id
_entity.type
_entity.pdbx_description
1 polymer ?
#
loop_
_entity_poly.entity_id
_entity_poly.type
_entity_poly.pdbx_seq_one_letter_code
_entity_poly.pdbx_strand_id
1 'polypeptide(L)'
;MIVCLQNSAENALTYLSEETPNLILSDYELPGLNGLQLLDLLKKNDAWKDIPVLMFSMFGTDKLMDRAYARGAQGFMDKPEDYTSAIELWQDLRTFLRSNKALSDWE
;
A
#
# COMPACT_ATOMS: atom_id res chain seq x y z
N MET A 1 -10.97 9.21 -6.25
CA MET A 1 -10.00 8.11 -6.34
C MET A 1 -8.93 8.47 -7.35
N ILE A 2 -7.74 8.85 -6.88
CA ILE A 2 -6.57 8.92 -7.78
C ILE A 2 -5.78 7.64 -7.56
N VAL A 3 -5.88 6.72 -8.52
CA VAL A 3 -5.00 5.55 -8.58
C VAL A 3 -3.82 5.95 -9.42
N CYS A 4 -2.64 6.03 -8.81
CA CYS A 4 -1.41 6.32 -9.52
C CYS A 4 -0.50 5.10 -9.43
N LEU A 5 -0.15 4.53 -10.59
CA LEU A 5 0.82 3.45 -10.67
C LEU A 5 2.19 4.08 -10.80
N GLN A 6 3.06 3.81 -9.84
CA GLN A 6 4.41 4.34 -9.80
C GLN A 6 5.41 3.21 -9.86
N ASN A 7 6.35 3.32 -10.79
CA ASN A 7 7.35 2.28 -11.02
C ASN A 7 8.59 2.47 -10.12
N SER A 8 8.62 3.49 -9.27
CA SER A 8 9.65 3.71 -8.26
C SER A 8 9.13 4.52 -7.07
N ALA A 9 9.81 4.42 -5.94
CA ALA A 9 9.48 5.20 -4.75
C ALA A 9 9.63 6.71 -4.98
N GLU A 10 10.64 7.13 -5.74
CA GLU A 10 10.92 8.54 -6.03
C GLU A 10 9.80 9.20 -6.82
N ASN A 11 9.24 8.50 -7.81
CA ASN A 11 8.10 9.00 -8.56
C ASN A 11 6.84 9.08 -7.69
N ALA A 12 6.65 8.11 -6.77
CA ALA A 12 5.58 8.17 -5.79
C ALA A 12 5.71 9.37 -4.86
N LEU A 13 6.90 9.67 -4.35
CA LEU A 13 7.14 10.84 -3.49
C LEU A 13 6.94 12.16 -4.24
N THR A 14 7.32 12.20 -5.52
CA THR A 14 7.08 13.39 -6.38
C THR A 14 5.59 13.60 -6.57
N TYR A 15 4.85 12.55 -6.90
CA TYR A 15 3.39 12.60 -7.05
C TYR A 15 2.70 13.04 -5.75
N LEU A 16 3.14 12.53 -4.60
CA LEU A 16 2.61 12.91 -3.27
C LEU A 16 2.86 14.37 -2.88
N SER A 17 3.74 15.08 -3.58
CA SER A 17 3.95 16.52 -3.39
C SER A 17 2.90 17.37 -4.11
N GLU A 18 2.25 16.82 -5.12
CA GLU A 18 1.24 17.51 -5.93
C GLU A 18 -0.18 17.07 -5.56
N GLU A 19 -0.36 15.79 -5.23
CA GLU A 19 -1.66 15.16 -5.01
C GLU A 19 -1.65 14.31 -3.73
N THR A 20 -2.77 14.29 -3.00
CA THR A 20 -2.92 13.48 -1.78
C THR A 20 -3.89 12.31 -2.04
N PRO A 21 -3.39 11.08 -2.25
CA PRO A 21 -4.24 9.92 -2.48
C PRO A 21 -4.92 9.51 -1.17
N ASN A 22 -6.08 8.88 -1.32
CA ASN A 22 -6.79 8.31 -0.19
C ASN A 22 -6.11 7.02 0.30
N LEU A 23 -5.45 6.26 -0.56
CA LEU A 23 -4.80 4.98 -0.26
C LEU A 23 -3.53 4.83 -1.11
N ILE A 24 -2.48 4.28 -0.50
CA ILE A 24 -1.26 3.88 -1.22
C ILE A 24 -1.19 2.36 -1.23
N LEU A 25 -1.15 1.77 -2.43
CA LEU A 25 -0.79 0.36 -2.63
C LEU A 25 0.68 0.32 -3.01
N SER A 26 1.54 -0.21 -2.13
CA SER A 26 2.99 -0.24 -2.37
C SER A 26 3.49 -1.66 -2.58
N ASP A 27 4.26 -1.85 -3.65
CA ASP A 27 5.08 -3.05 -3.78
C ASP A 27 6.16 -3.09 -2.69
N TYR A 28 6.58 -4.28 -2.29
CA TYR A 28 7.82 -4.47 -1.54
C TYR A 28 9.04 -4.29 -2.44
N GLU A 29 9.00 -4.87 -3.65
CA GLU A 29 10.10 -4.84 -4.61
C GLU A 29 10.00 -3.60 -5.49
N LEU A 30 10.52 -2.50 -4.97
CA LEU A 30 10.67 -1.26 -5.72
C LEU A 30 12.14 -1.06 -6.10
N PRO A 31 12.44 -0.54 -7.30
CA PRO A 31 13.80 -0.19 -7.68
C PRO A 31 14.31 0.97 -6.82
N GLY A 32 15.56 0.89 -6.36
CA GLY A 32 16.16 1.90 -5.50
C GLY A 32 15.77 1.73 -4.02
N LEU A 33 14.64 2.29 -3.62
CA LEU A 33 14.09 2.20 -2.27
C LEU A 33 13.01 1.12 -2.21
N ASN A 34 13.16 0.14 -1.31
CA ASN A 34 12.13 -0.90 -1.16
C ASN A 34 10.86 -0.36 -0.47
N GLY A 35 9.76 -1.10 -0.58
CA GLY A 35 8.46 -0.68 -0.05
C GLY A 35 8.43 -0.44 1.46
N LEU A 36 9.23 -1.14 2.26
CA LEU A 36 9.32 -0.87 3.70
C LEU A 36 10.01 0.46 3.99
N GLN A 37 11.04 0.81 3.21
CA GLN A 37 11.71 2.09 3.33
C GLN A 37 10.80 3.24 2.88
N LEU A 38 10.03 3.05 1.80
CA LEU A 38 9.00 4.00 1.40
C LEU A 38 7.96 4.19 2.50
N LEU A 39 7.45 3.10 3.09
CA LEU A 39 6.53 3.16 4.23
C LEU A 39 7.11 3.96 5.41
N ASP A 40 8.37 3.73 5.77
CA ASP A 40 9.06 4.48 6.82
C ASP A 40 9.13 5.99 6.50
N LEU A 41 9.33 6.37 5.24
CA LEU A 41 9.33 7.78 4.81
C LEU A 41 7.94 8.40 4.90
N LEU A 42 6.91 7.68 4.43
CA LEU A 42 5.51 8.13 4.47
C LEU A 42 5.06 8.36 5.90
N LYS A 43 5.33 7.42 6.81
CA LYS A 43 4.90 7.50 8.22
C LYS A 43 5.67 8.53 9.05
N LYS A 44 6.85 8.97 8.60
CA LYS A 44 7.60 10.06 9.24
C LYS A 44 7.22 11.44 8.73
N ASN A 45 6.51 11.55 7.62
CA ASN A 45 6.10 12.83 7.07
C ASN A 45 4.71 13.22 7.58
N ASP A 46 4.60 14.37 8.26
CA ASP A 46 3.32 14.86 8.81
C ASP A 46 2.22 15.04 7.76
N ALA A 47 2.57 15.30 6.50
CA ALA A 47 1.61 15.45 5.41
C ALA A 47 1.03 14.10 4.94
N TRP A 48 1.75 12.99 5.13
CA TRP A 48 1.43 11.69 4.51
C TRP A 48 1.23 10.55 5.52
N LYS A 49 1.61 10.74 6.79
CA LYS A 49 1.60 9.70 7.81
C LYS A 49 0.23 9.06 8.03
N ASP A 50 -0.83 9.82 7.84
CA ASP A 50 -2.20 9.38 8.04
C ASP A 50 -2.78 8.69 6.80
N ILE A 51 -2.09 8.74 5.65
CA ILE A 51 -2.51 8.03 4.44
C ILE A 51 -2.36 6.52 4.72
N PRO A 52 -3.44 5.72 4.54
CA PRO A 52 -3.38 4.28 4.68
C PRO A 52 -2.44 3.70 3.62
N VAL A 53 -1.57 2.77 4.03
CA VAL A 53 -0.65 2.07 3.14
C VAL A 53 -0.94 0.57 3.21
N LEU A 54 -1.23 -0.02 2.06
CA LEU A 54 -1.42 -1.44 1.86
C LEU A 54 -0.19 -1.98 1.13
N MET A 55 0.54 -2.89 1.77
CA MET A 55 1.71 -3.54 1.18
C MET A 55 1.27 -4.70 0.28
N PHE A 56 1.88 -4.84 -0.89
CA PHE A 56 1.48 -5.79 -1.91
C PHE A 56 2.68 -6.50 -2.55
N SER A 57 2.92 -7.79 -2.25
CA SER A 57 4.17 -8.48 -2.64
C SER A 57 3.93 -9.88 -3.23
N MET A 58 4.79 -10.35 -4.14
CA MET A 58 4.74 -11.74 -4.65
C MET A 58 5.24 -12.78 -3.64
N PHE A 59 6.10 -12.38 -2.70
CA PHE A 59 6.73 -13.29 -1.75
C PHE A 59 6.51 -12.79 -0.32
N GLY A 60 5.25 -12.68 0.09
CA GLY A 60 4.90 -12.46 1.48
C GLY A 60 5.47 -13.57 2.36
N THR A 61 6.29 -13.18 3.33
CA THR A 61 6.67 -14.06 4.43
C THR A 61 6.09 -13.46 5.70
N ASP A 62 5.78 -14.29 6.70
CA ASP A 62 5.32 -13.80 8.01
C ASP A 62 6.24 -12.71 8.56
N LYS A 63 7.56 -12.89 8.39
CA LYS A 63 8.57 -11.89 8.78
C LYS A 63 8.47 -10.57 8.02
N LEU A 64 8.12 -10.61 6.74
CA LEU A 64 7.92 -9.39 5.94
C LEU A 64 6.63 -8.68 6.35
N MET A 65 5.56 -9.45 6.53
CA MET A 65 4.27 -8.98 7.00
C MET A 65 4.37 -8.31 8.38
N ASP A 66 5.00 -8.97 9.36
CA ASP A 66 5.25 -8.43 10.70
C ASP A 66 6.05 -7.12 10.63
N ARG A 67 7.07 -7.07 9.77
CA ARG A 67 7.87 -5.87 9.56
C ARG A 67 7.09 -4.73 8.92
N ALA A 68 6.14 -5.02 8.05
CA ALA A 68 5.25 -4.02 7.45
C ALA A 68 4.30 -3.46 8.50
N TYR A 69 3.63 -4.32 9.26
CA TYR A 69 2.70 -3.90 10.33
C TYR A 69 3.40 -3.10 11.42
N ALA A 70 4.59 -3.53 11.85
CA ALA A 70 5.40 -2.79 12.83
C ALA A 70 5.80 -1.37 12.38
N ARG A 71 5.77 -1.10 11.07
CA ARG A 71 6.04 0.22 10.47
C ARG A 71 4.77 1.03 10.18
N GLY A 72 3.60 0.52 10.55
CA GLY A 72 2.32 1.20 10.36
C GLY A 72 1.67 0.96 9.00
N ALA A 73 2.03 -0.12 8.29
CA ALA A 73 1.19 -0.61 7.20
C ALA A 73 -0.19 -0.96 7.77
N GLN A 74 -1.24 -0.60 7.04
CA GLN A 74 -2.61 -0.87 7.47
C GLN A 74 -3.10 -2.22 6.97
N GLY A 75 -2.48 -2.75 5.92
CA GLY A 75 -2.69 -4.11 5.45
C GLY A 75 -1.46 -4.66 4.73
N PHE A 76 -1.48 -5.97 4.54
CA PHE A 76 -0.53 -6.70 3.71
C PHE A 76 -1.34 -7.69 2.88
N MET A 77 -1.06 -7.74 1.58
CA MET A 77 -1.72 -8.67 0.65
C MET A 77 -0.68 -9.30 -0.27
N ASP A 78 -0.84 -10.59 -0.52
CA ASP A 78 -0.02 -11.29 -1.49
C ASP A 78 -0.53 -11.02 -2.90
N LYS A 79 0.41 -10.90 -3.83
CA LYS A 79 0.09 -10.78 -5.25
C LYS A 79 -0.48 -12.10 -5.74
N PRO A 80 -1.55 -12.06 -6.56
CA PRO A 80 -2.16 -13.27 -7.04
C PRO A 80 -1.26 -13.90 -8.10
N GLU A 81 -1.01 -15.20 -7.97
CA GLU A 81 -0.24 -15.95 -8.97
C GLU A 81 -1.11 -16.41 -10.15
N ASP A 82 -2.43 -16.45 -9.95
CA ASP A 82 -3.41 -16.86 -10.95
C ASP A 82 -4.73 -16.05 -10.89
N TYR A 83 -5.62 -16.33 -11.84
CA TYR A 83 -6.91 -15.66 -11.95
C TYR A 83 -7.83 -15.92 -10.75
N THR A 84 -7.76 -17.09 -10.14
CA THR A 84 -8.61 -17.45 -9.00
C THR A 84 -8.22 -16.62 -7.77
N SER A 85 -6.92 -16.60 -7.46
CA SER A 85 -6.34 -15.82 -6.38
C SER A 85 -6.54 -14.32 -6.60
N ALA A 86 -6.61 -13.86 -7.86
CA ALA A 86 -6.90 -12.46 -8.17
C ALA A 86 -8.34 -12.06 -7.80
N ILE A 87 -9.30 -12.98 -7.95
CA ILE A 87 -10.69 -12.74 -7.54
C ILE A 87 -10.78 -12.67 -6.00
N GLU A 88 -10.09 -13.56 -5.29
CA GLU A 88 -10.03 -13.57 -3.84
C GLU A 88 -9.40 -12.28 -3.30
N LEU A 89 -8.24 -11.89 -3.85
CA LEU A 89 -7.61 -10.62 -3.54
C LEU A 89 -8.57 -9.44 -3.73
N TRP A 90 -9.35 -9.43 -4.82
CA TRP A 90 -10.29 -8.35 -5.07
C TRP A 90 -11.39 -8.29 -4.00
N GLN A 91 -11.84 -9.42 -3.49
CA GLN A 91 -12.80 -9.47 -2.39
C GLN A 91 -12.17 -8.99 -1.07
N ASP A 92 -10.92 -9.36 -0.80
CA ASP A 92 -10.18 -8.93 0.37
C ASP A 92 -9.92 -7.43 0.36
N LEU A 93 -9.50 -6.89 -0.80
CA LEU A 93 -9.32 -5.46 -0.99
C LEU A 93 -10.63 -4.70 -0.78
N ARG A 94 -11.76 -5.19 -1.32
CA ARG A 94 -13.07 -4.57 -1.05
C ARG A 94 -13.42 -4.58 0.43
N THR A 95 -13.16 -5.68 1.12
CA THR A 95 -13.41 -5.80 2.56
C THR A 95 -12.54 -4.83 3.35
N PHE A 96 -11.25 -4.75 3.00
CA PHE A 96 -10.30 -3.81 3.58
C PHE A 96 -10.78 -2.36 3.43
N LEU A 97 -11.15 -1.95 2.22
CA LEU A 97 -11.66 -0.60 1.95
C LEU A 97 -12.89 -0.28 2.80
N ARG A 98 -13.87 -1.19 2.89
CA ARG A 98 -15.09 -0.98 3.72
C ARG A 98 -14.81 -0.89 5.21
N SER A 99 -13.84 -1.66 5.69
CA SER A 99 -13.49 -1.70 7.12
C SER A 99 -12.76 -0.45 7.59
N ASN A 100 -12.14 0.29 6.67
CA ASN A 100 -11.37 1.47 6.98
C ASN A 100 -12.27 2.70 6.85
N LYS A 101 -12.69 3.29 7.99
CA LYS A 101 -13.57 4.48 8.03
C LYS A 101 -13.05 5.67 7.23
N ALA A 102 -11.73 5.82 7.11
CA ALA A 102 -11.12 6.87 6.27
C ALA A 102 -11.33 6.63 4.76
N LEU A 103 -11.68 5.40 4.41
CA LEU A 103 -11.91 4.89 3.08
C LEU A 103 -13.32 4.29 2.96
N SER A 104 -14.34 4.70 3.73
CA SER A 104 -15.70 4.11 3.66
C SER A 104 -16.70 4.90 2.81
N ASP A 105 -16.40 6.17 2.50
CA ASP A 105 -17.33 7.10 1.82
C ASP A 105 -17.16 7.11 0.28
N TRP A 106 -16.80 5.95 -0.30
CA TRP A 106 -16.34 5.80 -1.69
C TRP A 106 -17.35 5.15 -2.65
N GLU A 107 -18.58 4.89 -2.21
CA GLU A 107 -19.65 4.33 -3.06
C GLU A 107 -20.15 5.32 -4.12
#